data_AF-A0A956ICU3-F1
#
_entry.id   AF-A0A956ICU3-F1
#
_cell.length_a   1.000
_cell.length_b   1.000
_cell.length_c   1.000
_cell.angle_alpha   90.00
_cell.angle_beta   90.00
_cell.angle_gamma   90.00
#
_symmetry.space_group_name_H-M   'P 1'
#
loop_
_entity.id
_entity.type
_entity.pdbx_description
1 polymer ?
#
loop_
_entity_poly.entity_id
_entity_poly.type
_entity_poly.pdbx_seq_one_letter_code
_entity_poly.pdbx_strand_id
1 'polypeptide(L)'
;MGSIEELIGTAGLVGVALILFFESGFPFAFWLPGDSLLLTMGLFAARGRFDLVELIFTLFVASVAGVAAGFWTGRAVGTRWLDPERSVLVRKEHIERARAFYAKHGGKA
;
A
#
# COMPACT_ATOMS: atom_id res chain seq x y z
N MET A 1 -30.64 -11.96 -17.12
CA MET A 1 -29.72 -12.94 -16.48
C MET A 1 -28.30 -12.40 -16.27
N GLY A 2 -27.99 -11.13 -16.55
CA GLY A 2 -26.63 -10.57 -16.35
C GLY A 2 -26.36 -9.86 -15.02
N SER A 3 -27.40 -9.41 -14.30
CA SER A 3 -27.21 -8.52 -13.13
C SER A 3 -26.47 -9.15 -11.96
N ILE A 4 -26.64 -10.46 -11.70
CA ILE A 4 -26.01 -11.13 -10.55
C ILE A 4 -24.55 -11.49 -10.83
N GLU A 5 -24.24 -11.98 -12.03
CA GLU A 5 -22.86 -12.31 -12.41
C GLU A 5 -21.99 -11.07 -12.51
N GLU A 6 -22.54 -9.98 -13.07
CA GLU A 6 -21.87 -8.69 -13.19
C GLU A 6 -21.66 -8.03 -11.83
N LEU A 7 -22.64 -8.16 -10.91
CA LEU A 7 -22.48 -7.72 -9.52
C LEU A 7 -21.39 -8.52 -8.79
N ILE A 8 -21.33 -9.84 -8.96
CA ILE A 8 -20.31 -10.69 -8.35
C ILE A 8 -18.93 -10.36 -8.92
N GLY A 9 -18.82 -10.13 -10.24
CA GLY A 9 -17.58 -9.72 -10.89
C GLY A 9 -17.09 -8.38 -10.37
N THR A 10 -17.97 -7.38 -10.34
CA THR A 10 -17.65 -6.01 -9.88
C THR A 10 -17.32 -5.99 -8.38
N ALA A 11 -18.11 -6.68 -7.55
CA ALA A 11 -17.85 -6.79 -6.12
C ALA A 11 -16.53 -7.51 -5.83
N GLY A 12 -16.21 -8.55 -6.62
CA GLY A 12 -14.92 -9.25 -6.55
C GLY A 12 -13.76 -8.34 -6.90
N LEU A 13 -13.84 -7.61 -8.00
CA LEU A 13 -12.80 -6.67 -8.45
C LEU A 13 -12.57 -5.56 -7.41
N VAL A 14 -13.64 -4.95 -6.90
CA VAL A 14 -13.57 -3.91 -5.86
C VAL A 14 -12.98 -4.48 -4.57
N GLY A 15 -13.38 -5.69 -4.18
CA GLY A 15 -12.84 -6.37 -2.99
C GLY A 15 -11.33 -6.59 -3.08
N VAL A 16 -10.84 -7.13 -4.20
CA VAL A 16 -9.39 -7.33 -4.41
C VAL A 16 -8.64 -6.00 -4.47
N ALA A 17 -9.19 -4.99 -5.16
CA ALA A 17 -8.61 -3.66 -5.22
C ALA A 17 -8.46 -3.02 -3.82
N LEU A 18 -9.48 -3.14 -2.97
CA LEU A 18 -9.42 -2.65 -1.59
C LEU A 18 -8.36 -3.41 -0.78
N ILE A 19 -8.29 -4.73 -0.91
CA ILE A 19 -7.30 -5.54 -0.21
C ILE A 19 -5.88 -5.10 -0.57
N LEU A 20 -5.57 -4.96 -1.86
CA LEU A 20 -4.26 -4.49 -2.34
C LEU A 20 -3.95 -3.07 -1.89
N PHE A 21 -4.95 -2.18 -1.93
CA PHE A 21 -4.80 -0.81 -1.44
C PHE A 21 -4.39 -0.80 0.03
N PHE A 22 -5.05 -1.62 0.87
CA PHE A 22 -4.72 -1.69 2.29
C PHE A 22 -3.35 -2.31 2.52
N GLU A 23 -3.06 -3.46 1.92
CA GLU A 23 -1.78 -4.18 2.06
C GLU A 23 -0.58 -3.30 1.65
N SER A 24 -0.71 -2.56 0.55
CA SER A 24 0.36 -1.68 0.04
C SER A 24 0.47 -0.37 0.83
N GLY A 25 -0.64 0.13 1.37
CA GLY A 25 -0.71 1.44 2.01
C GLY A 25 -0.48 1.42 3.52
N PHE A 26 -0.74 0.32 4.20
CA PHE A 26 -0.74 0.29 5.65
C PHE A 26 0.22 -0.77 6.20
N PRO A 27 1.13 -0.39 7.12
CA PRO A 27 2.12 -1.32 7.66
C PRO A 27 1.51 -2.47 8.47
N PHE A 28 0.30 -2.29 9.01
CA PHE A 28 -0.43 -3.35 9.73
C PHE A 28 -1.21 -4.30 8.80
N ALA A 29 -1.35 -3.96 7.53
CA ALA A 29 -2.12 -4.71 6.54
C ALA A 29 -1.29 -5.78 5.82
N PHE A 30 -0.03 -6.01 6.22
CA PHE A 30 0.87 -7.03 5.67
C PHE A 30 0.32 -8.48 5.79
N TRP A 31 -0.70 -8.72 6.61
CA TRP A 31 -1.34 -10.02 6.74
C TRP A 31 -2.33 -10.35 5.61
N LEU A 32 -2.76 -9.36 4.81
CA LEU A 32 -3.73 -9.61 3.76
C LEU A 32 -3.11 -10.40 2.59
N PRO A 33 -3.84 -11.37 2.00
CA PRO A 33 -3.30 -12.25 0.97
C PRO A 33 -3.40 -11.66 -0.45
N GLY A 34 -2.88 -10.45 -0.70
CA GLY A 34 -3.02 -9.79 -2.01
C GLY A 34 -2.34 -10.53 -3.15
N ASP A 35 -1.14 -11.10 -2.93
CA ASP A 35 -0.42 -11.87 -3.96
C ASP A 35 -1.23 -13.08 -4.46
N SER A 36 -1.87 -13.80 -3.54
CA SER A 36 -2.72 -14.95 -3.87
C SER A 36 -3.96 -14.51 -4.64
N LEU A 37 -4.52 -13.34 -4.31
CA LEU A 37 -5.65 -12.76 -5.01
C LEU A 37 -5.28 -12.29 -6.42
N LEU A 38 -4.10 -11.67 -6.61
CA LEU A 38 -3.60 -11.30 -7.93
C LEU A 38 -3.50 -12.50 -8.86
N LEU A 39 -2.95 -13.62 -8.37
CA LEU A 39 -2.89 -14.88 -9.12
C LEU A 39 -4.29 -15.41 -9.46
N THR A 40 -5.21 -15.36 -8.49
CA THR A 40 -6.59 -15.84 -8.68
C THR A 40 -7.34 -14.98 -9.71
N MET A 41 -7.16 -13.67 -9.66
CA MET A 41 -7.76 -12.74 -10.63
C MET A 41 -7.19 -12.93 -12.02
N GLY A 42 -5.87 -13.16 -12.15
CA GLY A 42 -5.24 -13.52 -13.41
C GLY A 42 -5.80 -14.83 -14.00
N LEU A 43 -6.05 -15.84 -13.15
CA LEU A 43 -6.70 -17.08 -13.58
C LEU A 43 -8.14 -16.86 -14.05
N PHE A 44 -8.90 -15.98 -13.41
CA PHE A 44 -10.25 -15.63 -13.86
C PHE A 44 -10.26 -14.81 -15.14
N ALA A 45 -9.30 -13.89 -15.33
CA ALA A 45 -9.11 -13.19 -16.59
C ALA A 45 -8.78 -14.17 -17.73
N ALA A 46 -7.92 -15.16 -17.49
CA ALA A 46 -7.60 -16.21 -18.46
C ALA A 46 -8.81 -17.08 -18.86
N ARG A 47 -9.83 -17.17 -17.99
CA ARG A 47 -11.11 -17.84 -18.28
C ARG A 47 -12.16 -16.92 -18.92
N GLY A 48 -11.79 -15.70 -19.30
CA GLY A 48 -12.69 -14.74 -19.94
C GLY A 48 -13.72 -14.11 -19.01
N ARG A 49 -13.53 -14.18 -17.68
CA ARG A 49 -14.44 -13.55 -16.71
C ARG A 49 -14.14 -12.08 -16.45
N PHE A 50 -12.93 -11.64 -16.76
CA PHE A 50 -12.50 -10.25 -16.65
C PHE A 50 -11.68 -9.88 -17.87
N ASP A 51 -11.84 -8.65 -18.34
CA ASP A 51 -10.90 -8.08 -19.30
C ASP A 51 -9.55 -7.86 -18.60
N LEU A 52 -8.48 -8.33 -19.24
CA LEU A 52 -7.14 -8.29 -18.66
C LEU A 52 -6.64 -6.85 -18.51
N VAL A 53 -6.96 -5.96 -19.45
CA VAL A 53 -6.49 -4.58 -19.44
C VAL A 53 -7.20 -3.79 -18.35
N GLU A 54 -8.52 -3.94 -18.24
CA GLU A 54 -9.32 -3.32 -17.17
C GLU A 54 -8.87 -3.80 -15.79
N LEU A 55 -8.63 -5.10 -15.63
CA LEU A 55 -8.13 -5.70 -14.40
C LEU A 55 -6.77 -5.11 -14.00
N ILE A 56 -5.81 -5.11 -14.94
CA ILE A 56 -4.47 -4.57 -14.68
C ILE A 56 -4.56 -3.09 -14.28
N PHE A 57 -5.32 -2.29 -15.02
CA PHE A 57 -5.43 -0.85 -14.76
C PHE A 57 -6.06 -0.57 -13.40
N THR A 58 -7.13 -1.27 -13.06
CA THR A 58 -7.84 -1.09 -11.78
C THR A 58 -6.96 -1.47 -10.60
N LEU A 59 -6.28 -2.62 -10.67
CA LEU A 59 -5.39 -3.08 -9.60
C LEU A 59 -4.15 -2.18 -9.49
N PHE A 60 -3.59 -1.72 -10.61
CA PHE A 60 -2.48 -0.78 -10.62
C PHE A 60 -2.84 0.54 -9.92
N VAL A 61 -3.99 1.14 -10.27
CA VAL A 61 -4.46 2.37 -9.63
C VAL A 61 -4.69 2.16 -8.14
N ALA A 62 -5.28 1.03 -7.74
CA ALA A 62 -5.50 0.70 -6.34
C ALA A 62 -4.18 0.56 -5.56
N SER A 63 -3.19 -0.15 -6.10
CA SER A 63 -1.87 -0.30 -5.49
C SER A 63 -1.12 1.03 -5.38
N VAL A 64 -1.10 1.84 -6.44
CA VAL A 64 -0.45 3.17 -6.43
C VAL A 64 -1.12 4.10 -5.42
N ALA A 65 -2.46 4.10 -5.38
CA ALA A 65 -3.21 4.87 -4.40
C ALA A 65 -2.91 4.40 -2.97
N GLY A 66 -2.77 3.09 -2.76
CA GLY A 66 -2.37 2.51 -1.47
C GLY A 66 -1.02 3.03 -1.03
N VAL A 67 0.01 2.89 -1.87
CA VAL A 67 1.36 3.39 -1.57
C VAL A 67 1.36 4.90 -1.30
N ALA A 68 0.62 5.69 -2.09
CA ALA A 68 0.51 7.13 -1.87
C ALA A 68 -0.14 7.44 -0.51
N ALA A 69 -1.27 6.81 -0.19
CA ALA A 69 -1.94 6.97 1.10
C ALA A 69 -1.03 6.57 2.27
N GLY A 70 -0.26 5.50 2.10
CA GLY A 70 0.74 5.03 3.06
C GLY A 70 1.87 6.03 3.26
N PHE A 71 2.37 6.65 2.21
CA PHE A 71 3.37 7.71 2.29
C PHE A 71 2.83 8.92 3.06
N TRP A 72 1.62 9.39 2.74
CA TRP A 72 1.02 10.54 3.43
C TRP A 72 0.75 10.24 4.90
N THR A 73 0.22 9.07 5.21
CA THR A 73 -0.01 8.62 6.59
C THR A 73 1.31 8.48 7.34
N GLY A 74 2.32 7.86 6.73
CA GLY A 74 3.67 7.71 7.28
C GLY A 74 4.38 9.05 7.47
N ARG A 75 4.17 10.04 6.59
CA ARG A 75 4.71 11.40 6.75
C ARG A 75 4.04 12.15 7.89
N ALA A 76 2.71 12.07 7.99
CA ALA A 76 1.94 12.73 9.05
C ALA A 76 2.24 12.14 10.44
N VAL A 77 2.34 10.81 10.53
CA VAL A 77 2.70 10.12 11.78
C VAL A 77 4.20 10.29 12.06
N GLY A 78 5.07 10.04 11.08
CA GLY A 78 6.52 10.07 11.23
C GLY A 78 7.06 11.41 11.71
N THR A 79 6.53 12.54 11.22
CA THR A 79 6.95 13.88 11.69
C THR A 79 6.70 14.11 13.18
N ARG A 80 5.63 13.53 13.75
CA ARG A 80 5.37 13.58 15.20
C ARG A 80 6.28 12.67 16.01
N TRP A 81 6.75 11.56 15.43
CA TRP A 81 7.54 10.54 16.12
C TRP A 81 9.04 10.83 16.04
N LEU A 82 9.47 11.58 15.03
CA LEU A 82 10.84 12.06 14.84
C LEU A 82 11.12 13.42 15.51
N ASP A 83 10.09 14.05 16.08
CA ASP A 83 10.26 15.27 16.87
C ASP A 83 10.92 14.92 18.21
N PRO A 84 12.17 15.38 18.47
CA PRO A 84 12.88 15.06 19.70
C PRO A 84 12.13 15.49 20.96
N GLU A 85 11.24 16.50 20.89
CA GLU A 85 10.50 16.98 22.06
C GLU A 85 9.23 16.18 22.35
N ARG A 86 8.63 15.56 21.32
CA ARG A 86 7.36 14.81 21.42
C ARG A 86 7.48 13.30 21.18
N SER A 87 8.67 12.81 20.85
CA SER A 87 8.88 11.39 20.57
C SER A 87 8.72 10.52 21.82
N VAL A 88 7.71 9.65 21.80
CA VAL A 88 7.44 8.67 22.87
C VAL A 88 8.07 7.30 22.55
N LEU A 89 8.36 7.02 21.27
CA LEU A 89 8.91 5.73 20.82
C LEU A 89 10.38 5.77 20.39
N VAL A 90 10.95 6.94 20.08
CA VAL A 90 12.35 7.06 19.64
C VAL A 90 13.12 7.93 20.62
N ARG A 91 14.16 7.36 21.26
CA ARG A 91 15.01 8.13 22.18
C ARG A 91 15.74 9.25 21.43
N LYS A 92 15.76 10.45 22.02
CA LYS A 92 16.41 11.65 21.46
C LYS A 92 17.87 11.40 21.04
N GLU A 93 18.61 10.63 21.83
CA GLU A 93 20.02 10.27 21.58
C GLU A 93 20.25 9.52 20.26
N HIS A 94 19.26 8.76 19.77
CA HIS A 94 19.34 8.08 18.48
C HIS A 94 19.07 9.03 17.32
N ILE A 95 18.14 9.98 17.52
CA ILE A 95 17.82 11.01 16.53
C ILE A 95 19.02 11.95 16.32
N GLU A 96 19.65 12.41 17.42
CA GLU A 96 20.82 13.30 17.35
C GLU A 96 22.04 12.59 16.74
N ARG A 97 22.28 11.31 17.07
CA ARG A 97 23.33 10.52 16.40
C ARG A 97 23.09 10.36 14.91
N ALA A 98 21.84 10.09 14.50
CA ALA A 98 21.50 10.00 13.10
C ALA A 98 21.72 11.34 12.37
N ARG A 99 21.28 12.47 12.97
CA ARG A 99 21.53 13.82 12.43
C ARG A 99 23.02 14.10 12.27
N ALA A 100 23.84 13.81 13.28
CA ALA A 100 25.29 14.00 13.21
C ALA A 100 25.95 13.11 12.14
N PHE A 101 25.48 11.87 11.99
CA PHE A 101 25.95 10.95 10.95
C PHE A 101 25.62 11.46 9.54
N TYR A 102 24.37 11.87 9.31
CA TYR A 102 23.91 12.43 8.04
C TYR A 102 24.55 13.79 7.75
N ALA A 103 24.79 14.65 8.73
CA ALA A 103 25.52 15.90 8.53
C ALA A 103 26.97 15.66 8.07
N LYS A 104 27.61 14.59 8.57
CA LYS A 104 28.99 14.23 8.24
C LYS A 104 29.13 13.45 6.92
N HIS A 105 28.12 12.67 6.52
CA HIS A 105 28.22 11.74 5.38
C HIS A 105 27.16 11.96 4.28
N GLY A 106 26.15 12.80 4.51
CA GLY A 106 24.96 12.93 3.66
C GLY A 106 25.20 13.63 2.32
N GLY A 107 26.32 14.33 2.14
CA GLY A 107 26.70 14.95 0.86
C GLY A 107 27.27 14.00 -0.19
N LYS A 108 27.22 12.68 0.03
CA LYS A 108 27.73 11.65 -0.90
C LYS A 108 26.65 10.98 -1.76
N ALA A 109 25.45 11.56 -1.86
CA ALA A 109 24.37 11.05 -2.69
C ALA A 109 24.00 12.06 -3.78
#